data_AF-A0A6G1JBV8-F1
#
_entry.id   AF-A0A6G1JBV8-F1
#
_cell.length_a   1.000
_cell.length_b   1.000
_cell.length_c   1.000
_cell.angle_alpha   90.00
_cell.angle_beta   90.00
_cell.angle_gamma   90.00
#
_symmetry.space_group_name_H-M   'P 1'
#
loop_
_entity.id
_entity.type
_entity.pdbx_description
1 polymer ?
#
loop_
_entity_poly.entity_id
_entity_poly.type
_entity_poly.pdbx_seq_one_letter_code
_entity_poly.pdbx_strand_id
1 'polypeptide(L)'
;MAPKRGGGGGGSSSGSSSGVSVSCPYPFTDSVYSYDDYSWTLVAYFVLDCLFFVFTLIVLFSLCCVRKRHGNAKRLVGPIFLLSLLCALTGYGLKIIGTMLRECKTTDYYTYYDWSIAFGIFFYLANFLLLVVFVWGVNILLRERIGSGRGVYKAICLVILGVIGALTCGYIGLHSYNQWTVTPDGQDANVYGKGDDETKLAMAYYSLYMISVVASGVLSIVTIVSMRSKRMAIGSILGWVIALTFCMFFWTLLMVVEWSAVQEGATLNLTYTTYVALDYVISFFQLFSYIAILFLAKSSAWDLASPADTNSVVYPTTVYPPQPQPQPGYGQVPPPQQQYAYNGQPGQQYYYQAQPVYNGAPAPVNGNGQMVQVK
;
A
#
# COMPACT_ATOMS: atom_id res chain seq x y z
N MET A 1 50.51 -0.57 13.48
CA MET A 1 51.64 -0.39 12.54
C MET A 1 51.13 -0.68 11.14
N ALA A 2 51.12 0.31 10.25
CA ALA A 2 50.65 0.19 8.88
C ALA A 2 51.78 -0.25 7.95
N PRO A 3 51.53 -1.05 6.90
CA PRO A 3 52.46 -1.18 5.79
C PRO A 3 52.20 -0.10 4.73
N LYS A 4 53.10 0.88 4.76
CA LYS A 4 53.80 1.55 3.65
C LYS A 4 53.24 1.35 2.23
N ARG A 5 52.74 2.46 1.67
CA ARG A 5 52.65 2.74 0.22
C ARG A 5 54.00 2.46 -0.46
N GLY A 6 54.00 1.56 -1.43
CA GLY A 6 54.98 1.49 -2.51
C GLY A 6 54.30 1.96 -3.80
N GLY A 7 54.74 3.10 -4.33
CA GLY A 7 54.40 3.53 -5.69
C GLY A 7 55.38 2.96 -6.70
N GLY A 8 54.94 2.82 -7.95
CA GLY A 8 55.82 2.65 -9.11
C GLY A 8 55.27 1.72 -10.19
N GLY A 9 55.14 2.26 -11.42
CA GLY A 9 54.84 1.54 -12.67
C GLY A 9 53.41 1.78 -13.15
N GLY A 10 53.11 2.70 -14.06
CA GLY A 10 53.88 3.05 -15.26
C GLY A 10 53.64 1.98 -16.32
N GLY A 11 52.40 1.88 -16.81
CA GLY A 11 51.97 0.93 -17.83
C GLY A 11 50.93 1.58 -18.73
N SER A 12 51.41 2.42 -19.64
CA SER A 12 50.67 2.97 -20.76
C SER A 12 50.36 1.87 -21.78
N SER A 13 49.23 1.19 -21.61
CA SER A 13 48.58 0.46 -22.69
C SER A 13 47.66 1.44 -23.43
N SER A 14 48.20 1.99 -24.51
CA SER A 14 47.46 2.58 -25.63
C SER A 14 46.60 1.49 -26.29
N GLY A 15 45.54 1.08 -25.61
CA GLY A 15 44.40 0.42 -26.22
C GLY A 15 43.55 1.52 -26.83
N SER A 16 43.51 1.55 -28.17
CA SER A 16 42.59 2.35 -28.97
C SER A 16 41.25 2.53 -28.27
N SER A 17 41.04 3.74 -27.76
CA SER A 17 39.73 4.24 -27.37
C SER A 17 38.90 4.34 -28.64
N SER A 18 38.35 3.21 -29.08
CA SER A 18 37.06 3.18 -29.75
C SER A 18 36.13 3.83 -28.76
N GLY A 19 35.97 5.15 -28.89
CA GLY A 19 35.06 5.91 -28.07
C GLY A 19 33.72 5.22 -28.18
N VAL A 20 33.31 4.52 -27.12
CA VAL A 20 31.90 4.22 -26.95
C VAL A 20 31.29 5.61 -26.87
N SER A 21 30.77 6.09 -27.99
CA SER A 21 29.92 7.25 -28.01
C SER A 21 28.66 6.82 -27.27
N VAL A 22 28.71 6.82 -25.93
CA VAL A 22 27.58 6.70 -24.99
C VAL A 22 26.76 7.99 -25.04
N SER A 23 26.59 8.52 -26.23
CA SER A 23 25.81 9.70 -26.50
C SER A 23 24.66 9.14 -27.27
N CYS A 24 23.54 8.90 -26.59
CA CYS A 24 22.23 8.80 -27.20
C CYS A 24 22.00 10.15 -27.86
N PRO A 25 22.36 10.34 -29.13
CA PRO A 25 22.34 11.66 -29.73
C PRO A 25 20.88 11.84 -30.11
N TYR A 26 20.17 12.69 -29.36
CA TYR A 26 18.77 13.03 -29.60
C TYR A 26 17.73 12.01 -29.06
N PRO A 27 17.68 11.73 -27.73
CA PRO A 27 16.54 11.00 -27.15
C PRO A 27 15.28 11.85 -27.29
N PHE A 28 14.15 11.24 -27.66
CA PHE A 28 12.85 11.91 -27.82
C PHE A 28 12.84 13.09 -28.81
N THR A 29 13.84 13.17 -29.70
CA THR A 29 14.02 14.28 -30.63
C THR A 29 13.98 13.82 -32.09
N ASP A 30 13.56 12.57 -32.33
CA ASP A 30 13.50 11.98 -33.67
C ASP A 30 12.52 12.80 -34.55
N SER A 31 13.13 13.68 -35.33
CA SER A 31 12.59 14.43 -36.46
C SER A 31 12.22 13.52 -37.65
N VAL A 32 12.36 12.21 -37.50
CA VAL A 32 12.15 11.18 -38.53
C VAL A 32 10.68 10.80 -38.67
N TYR A 33 9.83 11.08 -37.68
CA TYR A 33 8.38 11.06 -37.81
C TYR A 33 7.83 12.49 -37.75
N SER A 34 8.12 13.27 -38.80
CA SER A 34 7.49 14.57 -39.07
C SER A 34 6.05 14.36 -39.53
N TYR A 35 5.20 13.97 -38.57
CA TYR A 35 3.74 14.10 -38.58
C TYR A 35 3.39 14.53 -37.15
N ASP A 36 3.18 15.83 -36.96
CA ASP A 36 3.45 16.65 -35.75
C ASP A 36 2.77 16.28 -34.41
N ASP A 37 2.07 15.14 -34.28
CA ASP A 37 1.30 14.80 -33.06
C ASP A 37 1.84 13.61 -32.25
N TYR A 38 2.64 12.70 -32.85
CA TYR A 38 3.00 11.43 -32.20
C TYR A 38 4.18 11.54 -31.22
N SER A 39 5.16 12.41 -31.45
CA SER A 39 6.38 12.49 -30.62
C SER A 39 6.12 13.02 -29.21
N TRP A 40 5.20 13.97 -29.04
CA TRP A 40 4.82 14.53 -27.73
C TRP A 40 4.19 13.49 -26.79
N THR A 41 3.51 12.49 -27.36
CA THR A 41 2.82 11.47 -26.56
C THR A 41 3.78 10.50 -25.87
N LEU A 42 4.89 10.15 -26.54
CA LEU A 42 5.93 9.29 -25.97
C LEU A 42 6.62 9.95 -24.76
N VAL A 43 6.94 11.24 -24.86
CA VAL A 43 7.53 12.01 -23.74
C VAL A 43 6.58 12.04 -22.55
N ALA A 44 5.28 12.25 -22.79
CA ALA A 44 4.29 12.28 -21.73
C ALA A 44 4.19 10.93 -20.98
N TYR A 45 4.12 9.80 -21.70
CA TYR A 45 4.14 8.48 -21.08
C TYR A 45 5.43 8.22 -20.30
N PHE A 46 6.58 8.62 -20.86
CA PHE A 46 7.86 8.46 -20.18
C PHE A 46 7.93 9.25 -18.86
N VAL A 47 7.47 10.51 -18.88
CA VAL A 47 7.41 11.36 -17.67
C VAL A 47 6.44 10.78 -16.65
N LEU A 48 5.28 10.27 -17.09
CA LEU A 48 4.33 9.55 -16.25
C LEU A 48 4.99 8.38 -15.53
N ASP A 49 5.67 7.51 -16.28
CA ASP A 49 6.34 6.32 -15.72
C ASP A 49 7.39 6.70 -14.67
N CYS A 50 8.19 7.75 -14.95
CA CYS A 50 9.19 8.26 -14.02
C CYS A 50 8.56 8.82 -12.74
N LEU A 51 7.49 9.60 -12.87
CA LEU A 51 6.79 10.20 -11.75
C LEU A 51 6.16 9.14 -10.84
N PHE A 52 5.48 8.15 -11.42
CA PHE A 52 4.86 7.08 -10.64
C PHE A 52 5.88 6.07 -10.10
N PHE A 53 7.03 5.88 -10.74
CA PHE A 53 8.17 5.18 -10.16
C PHE A 53 8.64 5.85 -8.86
N VAL A 54 8.89 7.16 -8.90
CA VAL A 54 9.34 7.93 -7.72
C VAL A 54 8.29 7.89 -6.61
N PHE A 55 7.01 8.08 -6.94
CA PHE A 55 5.95 8.02 -5.94
C PHE A 55 5.79 6.62 -5.33
N THR A 56 5.90 5.55 -6.14
CA THR A 56 5.88 4.17 -5.64
C THR A 56 7.07 3.90 -4.71
N LEU A 57 8.25 4.45 -5.03
CA LEU A 57 9.43 4.39 -4.17
C LEU A 57 9.20 5.12 -2.83
N ILE A 58 8.57 6.30 -2.84
CA ILE A 58 8.19 7.03 -1.61
C ILE A 58 7.21 6.21 -0.77
N VAL A 59 6.23 5.55 -1.39
CA VAL A 59 5.29 4.64 -0.70
C VAL A 59 6.04 3.45 -0.09
N LEU A 60 7.00 2.86 -0.81
CA LEU A 60 7.86 1.78 -0.31
C LEU A 60 8.74 2.21 0.87
N PHE A 61 9.29 3.41 0.84
CA PHE A 61 10.04 3.95 1.98
C PHE A 61 9.12 4.24 3.17
N SER A 62 7.96 4.82 2.91
CA SER A 62 6.93 5.10 3.93
C SER A 62 6.45 3.82 4.61
N LEU A 63 6.31 2.72 3.84
CA LEU A 63 6.04 1.39 4.36
C LEU A 63 7.09 0.98 5.41
N CYS A 64 8.38 1.07 5.09
CA CYS A 64 9.46 0.72 6.01
C CYS A 64 9.37 1.53 7.32
N CYS A 65 9.08 2.83 7.24
CA CYS A 65 8.87 3.70 8.40
C CYS A 65 7.65 3.29 9.24
N VAL A 66 6.50 3.04 8.60
CA VAL A 66 5.26 2.63 9.28
C VAL A 66 5.45 1.27 9.97
N ARG A 67 6.09 0.31 9.29
CA ARG A 67 6.37 -1.03 9.82
C ARG A 67 7.30 -1.00 11.03
N LYS A 68 8.25 -0.07 11.06
CA LYS A 68 9.15 0.13 12.22
C LYS A 68 8.44 0.78 13.40
N ARG A 69 7.57 1.77 13.14
CA ARG A 69 6.90 2.55 14.19
C ARG A 69 5.68 1.86 14.79
N HIS A 70 4.95 1.06 14.00
CA HIS A 70 3.69 0.44 14.40
C HIS A 70 3.78 -1.08 14.29
N GLY A 71 3.88 -1.78 15.43
CA GLY A 71 3.96 -3.23 15.48
C GLY A 71 2.76 -3.94 14.83
N ASN A 72 1.56 -3.39 15.04
CA ASN A 72 0.30 -3.92 14.53
C ASN A 72 0.15 -3.76 13.00
N ALA A 73 0.80 -2.76 12.41
CA ALA A 73 0.78 -2.53 10.96
C ALA A 73 1.37 -3.71 10.17
N LYS A 74 2.22 -4.54 10.78
CA LYS A 74 2.86 -5.70 10.14
C LYS A 74 1.87 -6.72 9.56
N ARG A 75 0.64 -6.79 10.09
CA ARG A 75 -0.38 -7.73 9.61
C ARG A 75 -0.99 -7.28 8.27
N LEU A 76 -1.37 -6.00 8.15
CA LEU A 76 -1.94 -5.46 6.92
C LEU A 76 -0.86 -5.22 5.87
N VAL A 77 0.27 -4.63 6.29
CA VAL A 77 1.41 -4.33 5.43
C VAL A 77 2.50 -5.40 5.51
N GLY A 78 2.02 -6.64 5.34
CA GLY A 78 2.82 -7.85 5.33
C GLY A 78 3.60 -8.04 4.03
N PRO A 79 4.12 -9.27 3.81
CA PRO A 79 4.93 -9.58 2.63
C PRO A 79 4.17 -9.44 1.31
N ILE A 80 2.85 -9.69 1.28
CA ILE A 80 2.04 -9.59 0.05
C ILE A 80 1.98 -8.14 -0.45
N PHE A 81 1.77 -7.18 0.44
CA PHE A 81 1.76 -5.76 0.07
C PHE A 81 3.14 -5.28 -0.37
N LEU A 82 4.20 -5.71 0.34
CA LEU A 82 5.57 -5.42 -0.06
C LEU A 82 5.87 -5.99 -1.46
N LEU A 83 5.48 -7.24 -1.72
CA LEU A 83 5.64 -7.89 -3.01
C LEU A 83 4.88 -7.13 -4.11
N SER A 84 3.64 -6.71 -3.84
CA SER A 84 2.85 -5.88 -4.75
C SER A 84 3.58 -4.60 -5.16
N LEU A 85 4.15 -3.86 -4.18
CA LEU A 85 4.93 -2.66 -4.44
C LEU A 85 6.23 -2.94 -5.18
N LEU A 86 6.93 -4.02 -4.84
CA LEU A 86 8.15 -4.42 -5.54
C LEU A 86 7.86 -4.79 -6.99
N CYS A 87 6.80 -5.55 -7.25
CA CYS A 87 6.34 -5.85 -8.61
C CYS A 87 6.01 -4.57 -9.37
N ALA A 88 5.26 -3.63 -8.79
CA ALA A 88 4.97 -2.35 -9.42
C ALA A 88 6.25 -1.55 -9.74
N LEU A 89 7.18 -1.47 -8.77
CA LEU A 89 8.45 -0.76 -8.93
C LEU A 89 9.33 -1.40 -10.01
N THR A 90 9.42 -2.73 -10.05
CA THR A 90 10.13 -3.47 -11.09
C THR A 90 9.47 -3.26 -12.45
N GLY A 91 8.14 -3.29 -12.54
CA GLY A 91 7.40 -2.99 -13.76
C GLY A 91 7.74 -1.60 -14.31
N TYR A 92 7.63 -0.56 -13.48
CA TYR A 92 8.02 0.81 -13.86
C TYR A 92 9.50 0.91 -14.25
N GLY A 93 10.41 0.29 -13.49
CA GLY A 93 11.83 0.31 -13.79
C GLY A 93 12.16 -0.33 -15.14
N LEU A 94 11.57 -1.50 -15.43
CA LEU A 94 11.73 -2.19 -16.72
C LEU A 94 11.12 -1.37 -17.86
N LYS A 95 9.96 -0.75 -17.66
CA LYS A 95 9.31 0.11 -18.67
C LYS A 95 10.17 1.34 -18.99
N ILE A 96 10.71 2.02 -17.96
CA ILE A 96 11.63 3.16 -18.14
C ILE A 96 12.89 2.74 -18.91
N ILE A 97 13.51 1.62 -18.53
CA ILE A 97 14.72 1.10 -19.19
C ILE A 97 14.41 0.74 -20.65
N GLY A 98 13.34 -0.03 -20.89
CA GLY A 98 12.93 -0.43 -22.24
C GLY A 98 12.64 0.77 -23.15
N THR A 99 11.94 1.79 -22.62
CA THR A 99 11.67 3.02 -23.37
C THR A 99 12.96 3.79 -23.66
N MET A 100 13.88 3.92 -22.69
CA MET A 100 15.18 4.56 -22.92
C MET A 100 16.04 3.84 -23.94
N LEU A 101 16.10 2.50 -23.90
CA LEU A 101 16.85 1.71 -24.87
C LEU A 101 16.28 1.84 -26.29
N ARG A 102 14.95 1.90 -26.41
CA ARG A 102 14.24 2.15 -27.67
C ARG A 102 14.56 3.54 -28.23
N GLU A 103 14.45 4.57 -27.40
CA GLU A 103 14.74 5.96 -27.81
C GLU A 103 16.21 6.15 -28.20
N CYS A 104 17.12 5.42 -27.55
CA CYS A 104 18.53 5.42 -27.91
C CYS A 104 18.89 4.46 -29.05
N LYS A 105 17.90 3.93 -29.77
CA LYS A 105 18.05 3.02 -30.92
C LYS A 105 18.95 1.81 -30.62
N THR A 106 19.07 1.45 -29.33
CA THR A 106 19.82 0.27 -28.87
C THR A 106 18.96 -0.98 -28.98
N THR A 107 17.64 -0.79 -28.89
CA THR A 107 16.62 -1.81 -29.08
C THR A 107 15.72 -1.36 -30.22
N ASP A 108 15.39 -2.28 -31.14
CA ASP A 108 14.48 -1.99 -32.24
C ASP A 108 13.01 -2.05 -31.79
N TYR A 109 12.10 -1.72 -32.70
CA TYR A 109 10.67 -1.74 -32.42
C TYR A 109 10.17 -3.12 -31.99
N TYR A 110 10.73 -4.18 -32.58
CA TYR A 110 10.28 -5.55 -32.32
C TYR A 110 10.80 -6.10 -30.98
N THR A 111 12.07 -5.87 -30.65
CA THR A 111 12.64 -6.29 -29.36
C THR A 111 12.05 -5.49 -28.19
N TYR A 112 11.45 -4.32 -28.43
CA TYR A 112 10.68 -3.60 -27.39
C TYR A 112 9.48 -4.41 -26.88
N TYR A 113 8.90 -5.29 -27.70
CA TYR A 113 7.81 -6.18 -27.26
C TYR A 113 8.26 -7.20 -26.21
N ASP A 114 9.54 -7.63 -26.22
CA ASP A 114 10.07 -8.48 -25.17
C ASP A 114 10.12 -7.75 -23.82
N TRP A 115 10.49 -6.46 -23.83
CA TRP A 115 10.38 -5.61 -22.65
C TRP A 115 8.92 -5.43 -22.21
N SER A 116 8.00 -5.27 -23.17
CA SER A 116 6.56 -5.15 -22.93
C SER A 116 5.99 -6.35 -22.19
N ILE A 117 6.35 -7.56 -22.61
CA ILE A 117 6.00 -8.79 -21.93
C ILE A 117 6.52 -8.76 -20.49
N ALA A 118 7.80 -8.44 -20.30
CA ALA A 118 8.43 -8.45 -18.99
C ALA A 118 7.77 -7.47 -18.01
N PHE A 119 7.63 -6.20 -18.37
CA PHE A 119 7.00 -5.22 -17.47
C PHE A 119 5.49 -5.48 -17.30
N GLY A 120 4.80 -5.99 -18.33
CA GLY A 120 3.39 -6.34 -18.29
C GLY A 120 3.10 -7.38 -17.22
N ILE A 121 3.88 -8.46 -17.17
CA ILE A 121 3.78 -9.50 -16.13
C ILE A 121 3.85 -8.89 -14.73
N PHE A 122 4.81 -8.00 -14.49
CA PHE A 122 5.00 -7.37 -13.19
C PHE A 122 3.85 -6.42 -12.81
N PHE A 123 3.33 -5.63 -13.74
CA PHE A 123 2.19 -4.75 -13.47
C PHE A 123 0.90 -5.53 -13.19
N TYR A 124 0.60 -6.57 -13.97
CA TYR A 124 -0.58 -7.40 -13.73
C TYR A 124 -0.48 -8.17 -12.41
N LEU A 125 0.71 -8.67 -12.08
CA LEU A 125 0.95 -9.32 -10.78
C LEU A 125 0.80 -8.31 -9.63
N ALA A 126 1.32 -7.09 -9.78
CA ALA A 126 1.13 -6.03 -8.79
C ALA A 126 -0.36 -5.69 -8.58
N ASN A 127 -1.13 -5.55 -9.65
CA ASN A 127 -2.57 -5.28 -9.58
C ASN A 127 -3.36 -6.41 -8.91
N PHE A 128 -3.00 -7.65 -9.21
CA PHE A 128 -3.60 -8.81 -8.55
C PHE A 128 -3.23 -8.87 -7.06
N LEU A 129 -1.97 -8.67 -6.70
CA LEU A 129 -1.53 -8.66 -5.31
C LEU A 129 -2.15 -7.50 -4.52
N LEU A 130 -2.35 -6.34 -5.14
CA LEU A 130 -3.09 -5.22 -4.55
C LEU A 130 -4.54 -5.62 -4.23
N LEU A 131 -5.21 -6.33 -5.14
CA LEU A 131 -6.53 -6.89 -4.90
C LEU A 131 -6.52 -7.90 -3.75
N VAL A 132 -5.52 -8.79 -3.69
CA VAL A 132 -5.35 -9.74 -2.58
C VAL A 132 -5.24 -8.98 -1.26
N VAL A 133 -4.43 -7.93 -1.16
CA VAL A 133 -4.32 -7.14 0.07
C VAL A 133 -5.66 -6.49 0.44
N PHE A 134 -6.41 -5.97 -0.52
CA PHE A 134 -7.70 -5.34 -0.23
C PHE A 134 -8.77 -6.37 0.14
N VAL A 135 -9.05 -7.34 -0.73
CA VAL A 135 -10.11 -8.34 -0.55
C VAL A 135 -9.81 -9.25 0.64
N TRP A 136 -8.59 -9.79 0.72
CA TRP A 136 -8.23 -10.68 1.83
C TRP A 136 -7.74 -9.91 3.05
N GLY A 137 -6.70 -9.09 2.88
CA GLY A 137 -6.00 -8.45 4.00
C GLY A 137 -6.92 -7.56 4.83
N VAL A 138 -7.60 -6.60 4.19
CA VAL A 138 -8.47 -5.64 4.88
C VAL A 138 -9.68 -6.34 5.49
N ASN A 139 -10.42 -7.17 4.73
CA ASN A 139 -11.63 -7.81 5.25
C ASN A 139 -11.36 -8.82 6.37
N ILE A 140 -10.30 -9.63 6.28
CA ILE A 140 -9.96 -10.58 7.35
C ILE A 140 -9.55 -9.84 8.61
N LEU A 141 -8.77 -8.76 8.50
CA LEU A 141 -8.36 -7.98 9.68
C LEU A 141 -9.54 -7.26 10.35
N LEU A 142 -10.45 -6.68 9.56
CA LEU A 142 -11.68 -6.10 10.10
C LEU A 142 -12.54 -7.18 10.78
N ARG A 143 -12.65 -8.36 10.18
CA ARG A 143 -13.48 -9.45 10.72
C ARG A 143 -12.90 -10.07 11.98
N GLU A 144 -11.57 -10.20 12.07
CA GLU A 144 -10.88 -10.66 13.28
C GLU A 144 -11.25 -9.82 14.51
N ARG A 145 -11.54 -8.53 14.34
CA ARG A 145 -11.97 -7.65 15.45
C ARG A 145 -13.36 -7.98 16.00
N ILE A 146 -14.24 -8.55 15.20
CA ILE A 146 -15.62 -8.87 15.64
C ILE A 146 -15.66 -10.20 16.40
N GLY A 147 -14.70 -11.10 16.15
CA GLY A 147 -14.58 -12.40 16.81
C GLY A 147 -15.57 -13.48 16.33
N SER A 148 -16.36 -13.22 15.28
CA SER A 148 -17.39 -14.16 14.79
C SER A 148 -17.26 -14.42 13.29
N GLY A 149 -17.54 -15.65 12.83
CA GLY A 149 -17.73 -15.97 11.40
C GLY A 149 -16.48 -15.92 10.51
N ARG A 150 -15.28 -16.12 11.07
CA ARG A 150 -14.02 -16.05 10.30
C ARG A 150 -13.96 -17.03 9.11
N GLY A 151 -14.52 -18.23 9.26
CA GLY A 151 -14.48 -19.28 8.24
C GLY A 151 -15.20 -18.90 6.94
N VAL A 152 -16.42 -18.38 7.05
CA VAL A 152 -17.26 -18.04 5.89
C VAL A 152 -16.64 -16.91 5.07
N TYR A 153 -16.18 -15.84 5.74
CA TYR A 153 -15.53 -14.72 5.05
C TYR A 153 -14.24 -15.14 4.35
N LYS A 154 -13.46 -16.02 4.99
CA LYS A 154 -12.24 -16.59 4.40
C LYS A 154 -12.56 -17.37 3.12
N ALA A 155 -13.60 -18.20 3.15
CA ALA A 155 -14.04 -18.96 1.98
C ALA A 155 -14.47 -18.04 0.84
N ILE A 156 -15.31 -17.03 1.12
CA ILE A 156 -15.76 -16.05 0.11
C ILE A 156 -14.58 -15.32 -0.51
N CYS A 157 -13.65 -14.81 0.30
CA CYS A 157 -12.47 -14.11 -0.21
C CYS A 157 -11.56 -15.02 -1.03
N LEU A 158 -11.37 -16.29 -0.64
CA LEU A 158 -10.60 -17.27 -1.43
C LEU A 158 -11.27 -17.55 -2.77
N VAL A 159 -12.59 -17.69 -2.83
CA VAL A 159 -13.30 -17.95 -4.08
C VAL A 159 -13.16 -16.77 -5.04
N ILE A 160 -13.38 -15.54 -4.55
CA ILE A 160 -13.20 -14.32 -5.36
C ILE A 160 -11.77 -14.23 -5.89
N LEU A 161 -10.77 -14.39 -5.03
CA LEU A 161 -9.36 -14.30 -5.42
C LEU A 161 -8.90 -15.46 -6.29
N GLY A 162 -9.48 -16.66 -6.14
CA GLY A 162 -9.19 -17.81 -6.99
C GLY A 162 -9.69 -17.60 -8.42
N VAL A 163 -10.91 -17.09 -8.57
CA VAL A 163 -11.48 -16.77 -9.89
C VAL A 163 -10.68 -15.65 -10.56
N ILE A 164 -10.44 -14.54 -9.86
CA ILE A 164 -9.64 -13.43 -10.41
C ILE A 164 -8.21 -13.88 -10.69
N GLY A 165 -7.59 -14.68 -9.83
CA GLY A 165 -6.23 -15.17 -10.03
C GLY A 165 -6.09 -16.06 -11.26
N ALA A 166 -7.07 -16.95 -11.51
CA ALA A 166 -7.11 -17.74 -12.73
C ALA A 166 -7.23 -16.85 -13.99
N LEU A 167 -8.07 -15.81 -13.93
CA LEU A 167 -8.20 -14.83 -15.00
C LEU A 167 -6.92 -14.01 -15.20
N THR A 168 -6.24 -13.60 -14.12
CA THR A 168 -4.95 -12.92 -14.19
C THR A 168 -3.93 -13.77 -14.93
N CYS A 169 -3.82 -15.06 -14.61
CA CYS A 169 -2.89 -15.96 -15.31
C CYS A 169 -3.24 -16.12 -16.79
N GLY A 170 -4.52 -16.32 -17.11
CA GLY A 170 -4.98 -16.42 -18.50
C GLY A 170 -4.73 -15.14 -19.29
N TYR A 171 -5.00 -13.98 -18.66
CA TYR A 171 -4.81 -12.67 -19.28
C TYR A 171 -3.33 -12.34 -19.49
N ILE A 172 -2.46 -12.58 -18.49
CA ILE A 172 -1.01 -12.45 -18.66
C ILE A 172 -0.52 -13.33 -19.80
N GLY A 173 -0.97 -14.58 -19.86
CA GLY A 173 -0.56 -15.52 -20.91
C GLY A 173 -0.99 -15.05 -22.31
N LEU A 174 -2.25 -14.63 -22.45
CA LEU A 174 -2.78 -14.16 -23.73
C LEU A 174 -2.16 -12.81 -24.17
N HIS A 175 -2.01 -11.88 -23.24
CA HIS A 175 -1.32 -10.60 -23.48
C HIS A 175 0.12 -10.86 -23.92
N SER A 176 0.87 -11.68 -23.17
CA SER A 176 2.26 -12.00 -23.52
C SER A 176 2.37 -12.71 -24.87
N TYR A 177 1.42 -13.60 -25.19
CA TYR A 177 1.34 -14.25 -26.49
C TYR A 177 1.12 -13.24 -27.61
N ASN A 178 0.17 -12.31 -27.47
CA ASN A 178 -0.09 -11.30 -28.49
C ASN A 178 1.10 -10.36 -28.68
N GLN A 179 1.78 -9.94 -27.60
CA GLN A 179 3.01 -9.17 -27.71
C GLN A 179 4.12 -9.97 -28.41
N TRP A 180 4.26 -11.26 -28.09
CA TRP A 180 5.23 -12.15 -28.74
C TRP A 180 4.94 -12.35 -30.23
N THR A 181 3.67 -12.44 -30.67
CA THR A 181 3.35 -12.57 -32.10
C THR A 181 3.82 -11.40 -32.97
N VAL A 182 4.12 -10.24 -32.35
CA VAL A 182 4.65 -9.07 -33.06
C VAL A 182 6.17 -9.14 -33.23
N THR A 183 6.89 -9.92 -32.41
CA THR A 183 8.35 -10.07 -32.51
C THR A 183 8.77 -10.83 -33.78
N PRO A 184 10.05 -10.79 -34.20
CA PRO A 184 10.50 -11.45 -35.41
C PRO A 184 10.25 -12.97 -35.34
N ASP A 185 10.53 -13.57 -34.17
CA ASP A 185 10.27 -15.00 -33.93
C ASP A 185 8.79 -15.37 -34.08
N GLY A 186 7.89 -14.49 -33.64
CA GLY A 186 6.44 -14.69 -33.76
C GLY A 186 5.95 -14.57 -35.21
N GLN A 187 6.49 -13.61 -35.95
CA GLN A 187 6.18 -13.41 -37.38
C GLN A 187 6.70 -14.57 -38.24
N ASP A 188 7.91 -15.04 -37.98
CA ASP A 188 8.53 -16.17 -38.68
C ASP A 188 7.73 -17.47 -38.48
N ALA A 189 7.11 -17.63 -37.31
CA ALA A 189 6.22 -18.74 -37.01
C ALA A 189 4.84 -18.66 -37.72
N ASN A 190 4.55 -17.60 -38.47
CA ASN A 190 3.27 -17.34 -39.15
C ASN A 190 2.04 -17.43 -38.22
N VAL A 191 2.20 -16.96 -36.98
CA VAL A 191 1.15 -17.00 -35.97
C VAL A 191 0.35 -15.70 -35.99
N TYR A 192 -0.98 -15.80 -35.99
CA TYR A 192 -1.85 -14.63 -35.93
C TYR A 192 -2.13 -14.23 -34.47
N GLY A 193 -1.97 -12.94 -34.19
CA GLY A 193 -2.35 -12.36 -32.90
C GLY A 193 -3.85 -12.50 -32.64
N LYS A 194 -4.21 -12.70 -31.37
CA LYS A 194 -5.58 -12.87 -30.90
C LYS A 194 -6.07 -11.61 -30.15
N GLY A 195 -5.97 -10.46 -30.79
CA GLY A 195 -6.29 -9.16 -30.17
C GLY A 195 -7.74 -9.05 -29.70
N ASP A 196 -8.68 -9.60 -30.47
CA ASP A 196 -10.11 -9.61 -30.09
C ASP A 196 -10.37 -10.46 -28.84
N ASP A 197 -9.72 -11.62 -28.73
CA ASP A 197 -9.86 -12.49 -27.56
C ASP A 197 -9.22 -11.86 -26.33
N GLU A 198 -8.10 -11.16 -26.49
CA GLU A 198 -7.46 -10.39 -25.42
C GLU A 198 -8.36 -9.28 -24.92
N THR A 199 -8.96 -8.50 -25.82
CA THR A 199 -9.84 -7.39 -25.46
C THR A 199 -11.08 -7.90 -24.71
N LYS A 200 -11.70 -8.98 -25.18
CA LYS A 200 -12.82 -9.63 -24.48
C LYS A 200 -12.42 -10.15 -23.10
N LEU A 201 -11.25 -10.77 -22.98
CA LEU A 201 -10.73 -11.26 -21.71
C LEU A 201 -10.37 -10.12 -20.75
N ALA A 202 -9.80 -9.02 -21.25
CA ALA A 202 -9.49 -7.82 -20.48
C ALA A 202 -10.76 -7.21 -19.90
N MET A 203 -11.81 -7.04 -20.73
CA MET A 203 -13.11 -6.53 -20.26
C MET A 203 -13.71 -7.42 -19.17
N ALA A 204 -13.69 -8.75 -19.36
CA ALA A 204 -14.17 -9.69 -18.34
C ALA A 204 -13.34 -9.61 -17.06
N TYR A 205 -12.01 -9.55 -17.17
CA TYR A 205 -11.07 -9.42 -16.06
C TYR A 205 -11.33 -8.15 -15.25
N TYR A 206 -11.33 -6.97 -15.88
CA TYR A 206 -11.53 -5.70 -15.17
C TYR A 206 -12.96 -5.53 -14.64
N SER A 207 -13.97 -6.06 -15.32
CA SER A 207 -15.35 -6.08 -14.82
C SER A 207 -15.49 -6.92 -13.55
N LEU A 208 -14.94 -8.14 -13.55
CA LEU A 208 -14.94 -9.00 -12.36
C LEU A 208 -14.05 -8.44 -11.25
N TYR A 209 -12.93 -7.80 -11.59
CA TYR A 209 -12.09 -7.08 -10.63
C TYR A 209 -12.91 -5.97 -9.94
N MET A 210 -13.62 -5.15 -10.72
CA MET A 210 -14.47 -4.07 -10.21
C MET A 210 -15.58 -4.62 -9.30
N ILE A 211 -16.27 -5.70 -9.71
CA ILE A 211 -17.29 -6.37 -8.87
C ILE A 211 -16.66 -6.88 -7.56
N SER A 212 -15.45 -7.43 -7.62
CA SER A 212 -14.71 -7.90 -6.44
C SER A 212 -14.37 -6.75 -5.49
N VAL A 213 -13.99 -5.59 -6.02
CA VAL A 213 -13.74 -4.37 -5.26
C VAL A 213 -15.00 -3.89 -4.56
N VAL A 214 -16.14 -3.83 -5.27
CA VAL A 214 -17.43 -3.41 -4.71
C VAL A 214 -17.89 -4.38 -3.61
N ALA A 215 -17.85 -5.69 -3.89
CA ALA A 215 -18.20 -6.72 -2.90
C ALA A 215 -17.33 -6.62 -1.65
N SER A 216 -16.02 -6.48 -1.81
CA SER A 216 -15.05 -6.27 -0.71
C SER A 216 -15.33 -4.99 0.08
N GLY A 217 -15.64 -3.89 -0.61
CA GLY A 217 -16.01 -2.62 0.01
C GLY A 217 -17.27 -2.74 0.86
N VAL A 218 -18.32 -3.38 0.34
CA VAL A 218 -19.57 -3.65 1.07
C VAL A 218 -19.29 -4.52 2.30
N LEU A 219 -18.52 -5.61 2.17
CA LEU A 219 -18.15 -6.47 3.30
C LEU A 219 -17.38 -5.71 4.38
N SER A 220 -16.46 -4.84 3.97
CA SER A 220 -15.68 -3.98 4.88
C SER A 220 -16.59 -2.98 5.62
N ILE A 221 -17.50 -2.31 4.91
CA ILE A 221 -18.45 -1.35 5.51
C ILE A 221 -19.40 -2.03 6.49
N VAL A 222 -19.99 -3.18 6.12
CA VAL A 222 -20.88 -3.95 7.01
C VAL A 222 -20.14 -4.36 8.29
N THR A 223 -18.88 -4.80 8.14
CA THR A 223 -18.03 -5.15 9.29
C THR A 223 -17.77 -3.94 10.17
N ILE A 224 -17.48 -2.78 9.59
CA ILE A 224 -17.29 -1.53 10.33
C ILE A 224 -18.57 -1.08 11.05
N VAL A 225 -19.74 -1.14 10.40
CA VAL A 225 -21.02 -0.82 11.03
C VAL A 225 -21.29 -1.75 12.21
N SER A 226 -20.98 -3.04 12.07
CA SER A 226 -21.08 -4.01 13.18
C SER A 226 -20.05 -3.77 14.29
N MET A 227 -18.90 -3.16 14.02
CA MET A 227 -17.98 -2.70 15.07
C MET A 227 -18.54 -1.47 15.80
N ARG A 228 -19.27 -0.59 15.09
CA ARG A 228 -19.85 0.63 15.66
C ARG A 228 -20.93 0.31 16.68
N SER A 229 -21.75 -0.70 16.42
CA SER A 229 -22.73 -1.18 17.41
C SER A 229 -22.08 -1.68 18.71
N LYS A 230 -20.81 -2.12 18.64
CA LYS A 230 -19.99 -2.52 19.80
C LYS A 230 -19.15 -1.37 20.41
N ARG A 231 -19.40 -0.11 20.02
CA ARG A 231 -18.72 1.10 20.54
C ARG A 231 -17.19 1.13 20.36
N MET A 232 -16.66 0.49 19.31
CA MET A 232 -15.23 0.56 18.97
C MET A 232 -14.89 1.89 18.27
N ALA A 233 -13.68 2.42 18.49
CA ALA A 233 -13.21 3.64 17.81
C ALA A 233 -12.95 3.35 16.31
N ILE A 234 -13.74 3.99 15.43
CA ILE A 234 -13.83 3.63 14.00
C ILE A 234 -13.47 4.77 13.04
N GLY A 235 -13.48 6.02 13.52
CA GLY A 235 -13.54 7.21 12.66
C GLY A 235 -12.54 7.23 11.51
N SER A 236 -11.25 6.96 11.79
CA SER A 236 -10.21 6.92 10.77
C SER A 236 -10.30 5.72 9.83
N ILE A 237 -10.65 4.52 10.33
CA ILE A 237 -10.74 3.30 9.51
C ILE A 237 -11.81 3.46 8.45
N LEU A 238 -13.00 3.96 8.83
CA LEU A 238 -14.11 4.10 7.89
C LEU A 238 -13.75 5.01 6.72
N GLY A 239 -13.15 6.18 7.00
CA GLY A 239 -12.73 7.11 5.96
C GLY A 239 -11.74 6.49 4.97
N TRP A 240 -10.72 5.80 5.46
CA TRP A 240 -9.71 5.18 4.59
C TRP A 240 -10.23 3.95 3.84
N VAL A 241 -11.17 3.18 4.39
CA VAL A 241 -11.83 2.08 3.65
C VAL A 241 -12.69 2.62 2.52
N ILE A 242 -13.44 3.70 2.76
CA ILE A 242 -14.24 4.36 1.71
C ILE A 242 -13.30 4.91 0.63
N ALA A 243 -12.24 5.61 1.02
CA ALA A 243 -11.26 6.16 0.08
C ALA A 243 -10.58 5.05 -0.75
N LEU A 244 -10.17 3.94 -0.12
CA LEU A 244 -9.58 2.80 -0.81
C LEU A 244 -10.56 2.15 -1.79
N THR A 245 -11.81 1.92 -1.36
CA THR A 245 -12.85 1.33 -2.21
C THR A 245 -13.13 2.22 -3.41
N PHE A 246 -13.25 3.54 -3.18
CA PHE A 246 -13.48 4.52 -4.23
C PHE A 246 -12.33 4.55 -5.23
N CYS A 247 -11.08 4.61 -4.77
CA CYS A 247 -9.93 4.65 -5.65
C CYS A 247 -9.82 3.37 -6.48
N MET A 248 -9.94 2.20 -5.83
CA MET A 248 -9.91 0.90 -6.50
C MET A 248 -11.03 0.75 -7.53
N PHE A 249 -12.23 1.22 -7.20
CA PHE A 249 -13.37 1.21 -8.12
C PHE A 249 -13.16 2.15 -9.30
N PHE A 250 -12.64 3.35 -9.05
CA PHE A 250 -12.55 4.38 -10.09
C PHE A 250 -11.49 4.03 -11.14
N TRP A 251 -10.28 3.60 -10.73
CA TRP A 251 -9.28 3.22 -11.74
C TRP A 251 -9.68 1.97 -12.53
N THR A 252 -10.36 1.01 -11.90
CA THR A 252 -10.86 -0.19 -12.60
C THR A 252 -12.01 0.14 -13.55
N LEU A 253 -12.89 1.08 -13.18
CA LEU A 253 -13.92 1.60 -14.08
C LEU A 253 -13.28 2.23 -15.33
N LEU A 254 -12.24 3.06 -15.16
CA LEU A 254 -11.54 3.65 -16.29
C LEU A 254 -10.89 2.59 -17.20
N MET A 255 -10.28 1.55 -16.62
CA MET A 255 -9.78 0.41 -17.41
C MET A 255 -10.88 -0.27 -18.23
N VAL A 256 -12.06 -0.50 -17.64
CA VAL A 256 -13.20 -1.08 -18.39
C VAL A 256 -13.61 -0.15 -19.55
N VAL A 257 -13.66 1.16 -19.31
CA VAL A 257 -13.99 2.16 -20.34
C VAL A 257 -12.98 2.11 -21.48
N GLU A 258 -11.67 2.10 -21.19
CA GLU A 258 -10.62 2.02 -22.22
C GLU A 258 -10.75 0.76 -23.07
N TRP A 259 -10.85 -0.42 -22.44
CA TRP A 259 -10.97 -1.68 -23.19
C TRP A 259 -12.29 -1.79 -23.97
N SER A 260 -13.38 -1.23 -23.45
CA SER A 260 -14.65 -1.17 -24.19
C SER A 260 -14.58 -0.28 -25.42
N ALA A 261 -13.86 0.86 -25.34
CA ALA A 261 -13.66 1.76 -26.46
C ALA A 261 -12.83 1.12 -27.57
N VAL A 262 -11.80 0.34 -27.20
CA VAL A 262 -11.00 -0.44 -28.16
C VAL A 262 -11.86 -1.49 -28.89
N GLN A 263 -12.77 -2.17 -28.18
CA GLN A 263 -13.62 -3.21 -28.78
C GLN A 263 -14.64 -2.69 -29.80
N GLU A 264 -15.21 -1.49 -29.58
CA GLU A 264 -16.19 -0.90 -30.51
C GLU A 264 -15.56 -0.33 -31.79
N GLY A 265 -14.23 -0.33 -31.90
CA GLY A 265 -13.50 -0.22 -33.16
C GLY A 265 -13.50 1.12 -33.87
N ALA A 266 -14.35 2.12 -33.55
CA ALA A 266 -14.34 3.43 -34.22
C ALA A 266 -15.30 4.52 -33.68
N THR A 267 -16.22 4.22 -32.76
CA THR A 267 -17.29 5.17 -32.39
C THR A 267 -16.82 6.25 -31.42
N LEU A 268 -15.94 5.89 -30.50
CA LEU A 268 -15.22 6.81 -29.61
C LEU A 268 -13.81 6.99 -30.14
N ASN A 269 -13.61 7.93 -31.06
CA ASN A 269 -12.28 8.38 -31.49
C ASN A 269 -11.56 9.07 -30.31
N LEU A 270 -11.15 8.29 -29.30
CA LEU A 270 -10.31 8.75 -28.21
C LEU A 270 -8.97 9.15 -28.82
N THR A 271 -8.68 10.45 -28.76
CA THR A 271 -7.38 10.98 -29.18
C THR A 271 -6.29 10.40 -28.28
N TYR A 272 -5.06 10.31 -28.79
CA TYR A 272 -3.90 9.88 -27.99
C TYR A 272 -3.73 10.70 -26.71
N THR A 273 -4.00 12.01 -26.77
CA THR A 273 -4.01 12.89 -25.60
C THR A 273 -5.00 12.44 -24.52
N THR A 274 -6.14 11.88 -24.92
CA THR A 274 -7.13 11.34 -23.98
C THR A 274 -6.64 10.06 -23.32
N TYR A 275 -6.01 9.15 -24.06
CA TYR A 275 -5.39 7.95 -23.47
C TYR A 275 -4.27 8.29 -22.49
N VAL A 276 -3.41 9.27 -22.83
CA VAL A 276 -2.38 9.76 -21.91
C VAL A 276 -3.03 10.31 -20.63
N ALA A 277 -4.06 11.15 -20.76
CA ALA A 277 -4.75 11.71 -19.61
C ALA A 277 -5.42 10.62 -18.74
N LEU A 278 -6.04 9.63 -19.36
CA LEU A 278 -6.62 8.49 -18.64
C LEU A 278 -5.56 7.69 -17.88
N ASP A 279 -4.39 7.43 -18.49
CA ASP A 279 -3.29 6.71 -17.85
C ASP A 279 -2.76 7.46 -16.61
N TYR A 280 -2.69 8.80 -16.66
CA TYR A 280 -2.37 9.63 -15.49
C TYR A 280 -3.39 9.43 -14.36
N VAL A 281 -4.68 9.46 -14.70
CA VAL A 281 -5.77 9.32 -13.72
C VAL A 281 -5.80 7.90 -13.15
N ILE A 282 -5.67 6.87 -13.99
CA ILE A 282 -5.62 5.46 -13.58
C ILE A 282 -4.44 5.25 -12.61
N SER A 283 -3.25 5.66 -13.02
CA SER A 283 -2.03 5.54 -12.21
C SER A 283 -2.13 6.31 -10.89
N PHE A 284 -2.76 7.49 -10.89
CA PHE A 284 -3.03 8.27 -9.68
C PHE A 284 -3.91 7.52 -8.68
N PHE A 285 -5.04 6.98 -9.12
CA PHE A 285 -5.97 6.25 -8.25
C PHE A 285 -5.42 4.89 -7.82
N GLN A 286 -4.63 4.22 -8.67
CA GLN A 286 -3.92 3.01 -8.31
C GLN A 286 -2.86 3.29 -7.22
N LEU A 287 -2.04 4.33 -7.38
CA LEU A 287 -1.08 4.78 -6.37
C LEU A 287 -1.78 5.17 -5.06
N PHE A 288 -2.88 5.92 -5.16
CA PHE A 288 -3.65 6.33 -3.98
C PHE A 288 -4.24 5.13 -3.23
N SER A 289 -4.53 4.03 -3.91
CA SER A 289 -4.96 2.78 -3.28
C SER A 289 -3.85 2.20 -2.38
N TYR A 290 -2.59 2.20 -2.82
CA TYR A 290 -1.46 1.83 -1.97
C TYR A 290 -1.31 2.77 -0.75
N ILE A 291 -1.47 4.07 -0.97
CA ILE A 291 -1.41 5.09 0.08
C ILE A 291 -2.53 4.88 1.12
N ALA A 292 -3.76 4.63 0.67
CA ALA A 292 -4.89 4.37 1.55
C ALA A 292 -4.69 3.11 2.40
N ILE A 293 -4.07 2.05 1.86
CA ILE A 293 -3.70 0.85 2.62
C ILE A 293 -2.65 1.19 3.70
N LEU A 294 -1.66 2.03 3.40
CA LEU A 294 -0.68 2.48 4.40
C LEU A 294 -1.34 3.28 5.53
N PHE A 295 -2.26 4.18 5.20
CA PHE A 295 -3.00 4.95 6.20
C PHE A 295 -3.95 4.07 7.01
N LEU A 296 -4.59 3.08 6.39
CA LEU A 296 -5.33 2.05 7.11
C LEU A 296 -4.41 1.37 8.12
N ALA A 297 -3.25 0.90 7.71
CA ALA A 297 -2.32 0.20 8.59
C ALA A 297 -1.78 1.06 9.74
N LYS A 298 -1.63 2.37 9.52
CA LYS A 298 -1.19 3.34 10.53
C LYS A 298 -2.27 3.65 11.59
N SER A 299 -3.53 3.32 11.33
CA SER A 299 -4.64 3.68 12.22
C SER A 299 -4.45 3.12 13.64
N SER A 300 -4.57 3.98 14.65
CA SER A 300 -4.50 3.58 16.07
C SER A 300 -5.64 2.65 16.50
N ALA A 301 -6.69 2.54 15.68
CA ALA A 301 -7.77 1.59 15.91
C ALA A 301 -7.31 0.12 15.85
N TRP A 302 -6.09 -0.17 15.35
CA TRP A 302 -5.46 -1.48 15.46
C TRP A 302 -4.78 -1.76 16.81
N ASP A 303 -4.57 -0.73 17.64
CA ASP A 303 -3.84 -0.86 18.91
C ASP A 303 -4.73 -1.25 20.09
N LEU A 304 -6.06 -1.15 19.96
CA LEU A 304 -6.99 -1.60 21.00
C LEU A 304 -6.89 -3.13 21.15
N ALA A 305 -6.57 -3.59 22.36
CA ALA A 305 -6.51 -5.01 22.69
C ALA A 305 -7.83 -5.70 22.29
N SER A 306 -7.71 -6.89 21.69
CA SER A 306 -8.88 -7.70 21.36
C SER A 306 -9.71 -7.91 22.64
N PRO A 307 -11.05 -7.77 22.60
CA PRO A 307 -11.88 -8.06 23.77
C PRO A 307 -11.77 -9.52 24.26
N ALA A 308 -11.13 -10.40 23.48
CA ALA A 308 -10.78 -11.77 23.90
C ALA A 308 -9.58 -11.84 24.85
N ASP A 309 -8.69 -10.84 24.85
CA ASP A 309 -7.56 -10.72 25.80
C ASP A 309 -7.97 -9.95 27.07
N THR A 310 -9.25 -9.58 27.20
CA THR A 310 -9.83 -9.07 28.44
C THR A 310 -10.23 -10.20 29.39
N ASN A 311 -9.46 -11.30 29.39
CA ASN A 311 -9.01 -11.84 30.67
C ASN A 311 -8.06 -10.81 31.28
N SER A 312 -8.59 -9.63 31.61
CA SER A 312 -8.04 -8.80 32.64
C SER A 312 -7.90 -9.75 33.82
N VAL A 313 -6.65 -10.12 34.09
CA VAL A 313 -6.23 -10.41 35.45
C VAL A 313 -6.81 -9.24 36.23
N VAL A 314 -7.97 -9.49 36.84
CA VAL A 314 -8.43 -8.73 37.97
C VAL A 314 -7.26 -8.93 38.91
N TYR A 315 -6.31 -7.99 38.91
CA TYR A 315 -5.43 -7.85 40.04
C TYR A 315 -6.41 -7.84 41.19
N PRO A 316 -6.39 -8.84 42.09
CA PRO A 316 -7.19 -8.71 43.29
C PRO A 316 -6.76 -7.36 43.83
N THR A 317 -7.67 -6.39 43.82
CA THR A 317 -7.54 -5.22 44.65
C THR A 317 -7.32 -5.84 46.01
N THR A 318 -6.07 -5.88 46.45
CA THR A 318 -5.71 -6.19 47.80
C THR A 318 -6.40 -5.09 48.57
N VAL A 319 -7.61 -5.39 49.04
CA VAL A 319 -8.31 -4.60 50.02
C VAL A 319 -7.39 -4.69 51.22
N TYR A 320 -6.45 -3.76 51.31
CA TYR A 320 -5.74 -3.54 52.55
C TYR A 320 -6.85 -3.31 53.59
N PRO A 321 -6.90 -4.10 54.67
CA PRO A 321 -7.82 -3.81 55.75
C PRO A 321 -7.59 -2.35 56.14
N PRO A 322 -8.66 -1.56 56.38
CA PRO A 322 -8.53 -0.17 56.78
C PRO A 322 -7.60 -0.14 58.00
N GLN A 323 -6.40 0.42 57.84
CA GLN A 323 -5.58 0.74 58.99
C GLN A 323 -6.43 1.69 59.85
N PRO A 324 -6.61 1.40 61.14
CA PRO A 324 -7.30 2.32 62.03
C PRO A 324 -6.53 3.64 62.04
N GLN A 325 -7.11 4.68 61.42
CA GLN A 325 -6.67 6.04 61.64
C GLN A 325 -6.84 6.33 63.13
N PRO A 326 -5.78 6.76 63.85
CA PRO A 326 -5.94 7.25 65.22
C PRO A 326 -6.90 8.45 65.20
N GLN A 327 -8.03 8.29 65.88
CA GLN A 327 -9.00 9.36 66.11
C GLN A 327 -8.31 10.55 66.78
N PRO A 328 -8.44 11.77 66.23
CA PRO A 328 -8.13 12.98 66.98
C PRO A 328 -9.15 13.09 68.13
N GLY A 329 -8.65 13.21 69.36
CA GLY A 329 -9.47 13.43 70.55
C GLY A 329 -10.27 14.73 70.43
N TYR A 330 -11.59 14.61 70.52
CA TYR A 330 -12.50 15.76 70.55
C TYR A 330 -12.45 16.42 71.93
N GLY A 331 -11.91 17.64 71.97
CA GLY A 331 -12.14 18.62 73.03
C GLY A 331 -13.56 19.16 72.97
N GLN A 332 -14.06 19.56 74.14
CA GLN A 332 -15.43 19.98 74.41
C GLN A 332 -15.96 21.12 73.51
N VAL A 333 -17.25 20.99 73.23
CA VAL A 333 -18.16 21.88 72.50
C VAL A 333 -18.49 23.15 73.31
N PRO A 334 -18.61 24.32 72.65
CA PRO A 334 -19.63 25.32 73.02
C PRO A 334 -20.71 25.54 71.93
N PRO A 335 -21.86 26.14 72.29
CA PRO A 335 -23.21 25.89 71.72
C PRO A 335 -23.56 26.69 70.43
N PRO A 336 -24.73 26.42 69.79
CA PRO A 336 -24.95 26.66 68.36
C PRO A 336 -25.46 28.07 68.07
N GLN A 337 -24.95 28.67 67.00
CA GLN A 337 -25.61 29.78 66.32
C GLN A 337 -26.21 29.30 65.00
N GLN A 338 -27.53 29.46 64.93
CA GLN A 338 -28.35 29.32 63.73
C GLN A 338 -27.97 30.39 62.72
N GLN A 339 -27.70 30.04 61.45
CA GLN A 339 -28.03 30.96 60.36
C GLN A 339 -28.11 30.30 58.98
N TYR A 340 -29.35 30.29 58.48
CA TYR A 340 -29.80 30.50 57.10
C TYR A 340 -29.53 29.44 56.02
N ALA A 341 -30.67 28.95 55.53
CA ALA A 341 -30.89 28.36 54.23
C ALA A 341 -30.45 29.27 53.09
N TYR A 342 -29.80 28.69 52.08
CA TYR A 342 -29.94 29.16 50.71
C TYR A 342 -30.12 27.98 49.77
N ASN A 343 -31.13 28.11 48.92
CA ASN A 343 -31.74 27.08 48.10
C ASN A 343 -31.19 27.17 46.66
N GLY A 344 -31.00 26.02 46.03
CA GLY A 344 -31.12 25.87 44.58
C GLY A 344 -29.87 26.12 43.73
N GLN A 345 -29.16 25.05 43.38
CA GLN A 345 -28.76 24.77 41.99
C GLN A 345 -28.25 23.30 41.86
N PRO A 346 -28.64 22.54 40.82
CA PRO A 346 -28.13 21.20 40.60
C PRO A 346 -26.64 21.25 40.23
N GLY A 347 -25.82 20.69 41.11
CA GLY A 347 -24.36 20.70 41.01
C GLY A 347 -23.84 19.96 39.79
N GLN A 348 -23.05 20.67 38.98
CA GLN A 348 -22.07 20.04 38.12
C GLN A 348 -20.97 19.43 39.01
N GLN A 349 -20.75 18.12 38.86
CA GLN A 349 -19.61 17.43 39.46
C GLN A 349 -18.31 17.90 38.79
N TYR A 350 -17.67 18.88 39.40
CA TYR A 350 -16.26 19.19 39.12
C TYR A 350 -15.39 18.08 39.71
N TYR A 351 -15.00 17.13 38.86
CA TYR A 351 -13.90 16.21 39.17
C TYR A 351 -12.59 17.00 39.17
N TYR A 352 -12.10 17.36 40.36
CA TYR A 352 -10.70 17.71 40.55
C TYR A 352 -9.86 16.48 40.28
N GLN A 353 -9.28 16.40 39.09
CA GLN A 353 -8.21 15.47 38.78
C GLN A 353 -6.95 15.98 39.50
N ALA A 354 -6.68 15.44 40.68
CA ALA A 354 -5.43 15.66 41.39
C ALA A 354 -4.27 15.24 40.48
N GLN A 355 -3.43 16.20 40.09
CA GLN A 355 -2.15 15.91 39.46
C GLN A 355 -1.27 15.15 40.46
N PRO A 356 -0.65 14.03 40.09
CA PRO A 356 0.37 13.43 40.92
C PRO A 356 1.59 14.36 40.94
N VAL A 357 1.86 14.94 42.10
CA VAL A 357 3.13 15.62 42.42
C VAL A 357 4.23 14.56 42.36
N TYR A 358 5.04 14.60 41.32
CA TYR A 358 6.25 13.78 41.20
C TYR A 358 7.32 14.38 42.12
N ASN A 359 7.28 13.99 43.39
CA ASN A 359 8.32 14.36 44.35
C ASN A 359 9.55 13.48 44.08
N GLY A 360 10.67 14.13 43.76
CA GLY A 360 11.89 13.47 43.29
C GLY A 360 12.68 12.74 44.38
N ALA A 361 13.45 11.76 43.94
CA ALA A 361 14.80 11.46 44.46
C ALA A 361 15.51 10.50 43.49
N PRO A 362 16.68 10.86 42.92
CA PRO A 362 17.58 9.88 42.35
C PRO A 362 18.35 9.19 43.48
N ALA A 363 18.21 7.87 43.60
CA ALA A 363 19.07 7.06 44.44
C ALA A 363 20.41 6.81 43.70
N PRO A 364 21.57 7.17 44.28
CA PRO A 364 22.85 6.71 43.77
C PRO A 364 23.08 5.27 44.23
N VAL A 365 22.96 4.30 43.30
CA VAL A 365 23.45 2.94 43.56
C VAL A 365 24.92 2.88 43.14
N ASN A 366 25.75 3.04 44.16
CA ASN A 366 27.17 2.77 44.15
C ASN A 366 27.40 1.27 44.35
N GLY A 367 28.20 0.66 43.47
CA GLY A 367 29.21 -0.30 43.89
C GLY A 367 28.83 -1.78 44.03
N ASN A 368 29.66 -2.59 43.36
CA ASN A 368 30.09 -3.95 43.69
C ASN A 368 29.23 -5.14 43.25
N GLY A 369 29.72 -5.75 42.16
CA GLY A 369 30.37 -7.05 42.30
C GLY A 369 29.49 -8.27 42.11
N GLN A 370 29.60 -8.92 40.96
CA GLN A 370 30.13 -10.27 40.88
C GLN A 370 30.30 -10.69 39.42
N MET A 371 31.56 -10.91 39.06
CA MET A 371 31.93 -11.80 37.96
C MET A 371 31.52 -13.22 38.35
N VAL A 372 30.78 -13.92 37.49
CA VAL A 372 30.73 -15.39 37.51
C VAL A 372 31.07 -15.89 36.12
N GLN A 373 32.15 -16.66 36.08
CA GLN A 373 32.67 -17.41 34.95
C GLN A 373 31.70 -18.50 34.48
N VAL A 374 31.64 -18.63 33.15
CA VAL A 374 31.83 -19.86 32.35
C VAL A 374 31.31 -21.18 32.92
N LYS A 375 30.43 -21.83 32.14
CA LYS A 375 30.72 -23.19 31.66
C LYS A 375 30.37 -23.30 30.18
#